data_AF-A0A352NLW6-F1
#
_entry.id   AF-A0A352NLW6-F1
#
_cell.length_a   1.000
_cell.length_b   1.000
_cell.length_c   1.000
_cell.angle_alpha   90.00
_cell.angle_beta   90.00
_cell.angle_gamma   90.00
#
_symmetry.space_group_name_H-M   'P 1'
#
loop_
_entity.id
_entity.type
_entity.pdbx_description
1 polymer ?
#
loop_
_entity_poly.entity_id
_entity_poly.type
_entity_poly.pdbx_seq_one_letter_code
_entity_poly.pdbx_strand_id
1 'polypeptide(L)'
;ILWLSAIASAFVDNIPFVATMIPLIQDMGRLGGITDLNLLWWSLSLGACLGGNGTIIGASANVVVVGMAEKRGVRITFIEFLKLAFPLMLMSIVISTGYLLLWYFLGHLPAAGITLGIGIVLAVLSKALNGLLLKKPKKEVSPLEP
;
A
#
# COMPACT_ATOMS: atom_id res chain seq x y z
N ILE A 1 16.30 3.35 0.98
CA ILE A 1 15.22 4.27 1.39
C ILE A 1 13.88 3.55 1.42
N LEU A 2 13.33 3.07 0.29
CA LEU A 2 12.01 2.40 0.24
C LEU A 2 11.74 1.43 1.40
N TRP A 3 12.58 0.40 1.58
CA TRP A 3 12.41 -0.62 2.62
C TRP A 3 12.57 -0.07 4.04
N LEU A 4 13.57 0.79 4.26
CA LEU A 4 13.77 1.45 5.54
C LEU A 4 12.55 2.28 5.92
N SER A 5 12.07 3.09 4.96
CA SER A 5 10.87 3.90 5.11
C SER A 5 9.65 3.04 5.38
N ALA A 6 9.46 1.93 4.66
CA ALA A 6 8.33 1.05 4.87
C ALA A 6 8.31 0.42 6.27
N ILE A 7 9.43 -0.11 6.72
CA ILE A 7 9.54 -0.76 8.03
C ILE A 7 9.43 0.27 9.14
N ALA A 8 10.11 1.42 9.02
CA ALA A 8 10.04 2.48 10.04
C ALA A 8 8.62 3.06 10.15
N SER A 9 7.99 3.35 9.03
CA SER A 9 6.61 3.88 9.00
C SER A 9 5.57 2.86 9.46
N ALA A 10 5.90 1.56 9.45
CA ALA A 10 5.02 0.56 10.04
C ALA A 10 4.83 0.78 11.55
N PHE A 11 5.77 1.45 12.24
CA PHE A 11 5.67 1.73 13.69
C PHE A 11 5.50 3.21 14.03
N VAL A 12 5.82 4.10 13.09
CA VAL A 12 5.79 5.56 13.26
C VAL A 12 4.88 6.16 12.20
N ASP A 13 4.01 7.10 12.58
CA ASP A 13 3.14 7.76 11.61
C ASP A 13 3.96 8.40 10.46
N ASN A 14 3.41 8.31 9.25
CA ASN A 14 4.08 8.75 8.02
C ASN A 14 4.48 10.23 8.07
N ILE A 15 3.73 11.08 8.79
CA ILE A 15 3.98 12.53 8.87
C ILE A 15 5.29 12.85 9.60
N PRO A 16 5.47 12.49 10.89
CA PRO A 16 6.72 12.74 11.60
C PRO A 16 7.90 11.98 10.96
N PHE A 17 7.66 10.77 10.43
CA PHE A 17 8.72 10.01 9.77
C PHE A 17 9.26 10.75 8.53
N VAL A 18 8.38 11.17 7.61
CA VAL A 18 8.79 11.91 6.40
C VAL A 18 9.49 13.22 6.77
N ALA A 19 9.01 13.93 7.79
CA ALA A 19 9.64 15.17 8.27
C ALA A 19 11.12 14.96 8.66
N THR A 20 11.45 13.82 9.29
CA THR A 20 12.85 13.47 9.62
C THR A 20 13.68 13.05 8.40
N MET A 21 13.05 12.48 7.38
CA MET A 21 13.74 12.01 6.18
C MET A 21 14.03 13.11 5.16
N ILE A 22 13.27 14.20 5.15
CA ILE A 22 13.51 15.36 4.27
C ILE A 22 14.95 15.90 4.38
N PRO A 23 15.44 16.31 5.58
CA PRO A 23 16.81 16.81 5.69
C PRO A 23 17.84 15.74 5.37
N LEU A 24 17.58 14.48 5.74
CA LEU A 24 18.46 13.34 5.44
C LEU A 24 18.65 13.14 3.93
N ILE A 25 17.57 13.17 3.13
CA ILE A 25 17.65 13.03 1.67
C ILE A 25 18.35 14.23 1.03
N GLN A 26 18.09 15.45 1.53
CA GLN A 26 18.78 16.65 1.05
C GLN A 26 20.29 16.58 1.31
N ASP A 27 20.71 16.13 2.49
CA ASP A 27 22.11 15.92 2.83
C ASP A 27 22.75 14.81 1.99
N MET A 28 22.03 13.72 1.70
CA MET A 28 22.49 12.69 0.77
C MET A 28 22.74 13.26 -0.64
N GLY A 29 21.91 14.18 -1.11
CA GLY A 29 22.12 14.89 -2.38
C GLY A 29 23.38 15.75 -2.37
N ARG A 30 23.51 16.57 -1.32
CA ARG A 30 24.64 17.50 -1.17
C ARG A 30 25.98 16.78 -0.98
N LEU A 31 26.03 15.76 -0.13
CA LEU A 31 27.26 15.03 0.22
C LEU A 31 27.60 13.95 -0.81
N GLY A 32 26.58 13.30 -1.39
CA GLY A 32 26.76 12.22 -2.36
C GLY A 32 26.92 12.70 -3.81
N GLY A 33 26.82 14.00 -4.08
CA GLY A 33 26.86 14.56 -5.43
C GLY A 33 25.68 14.13 -6.31
N ILE A 34 24.58 13.68 -5.69
CA ILE A 34 23.39 13.20 -6.41
C ILE A 34 22.54 14.43 -6.76
N THR A 35 22.54 14.81 -8.04
CA THR A 35 21.77 15.95 -8.55
C THR A 35 20.28 15.64 -8.72
N ASP A 36 19.93 14.39 -9.04
CA ASP A 36 18.54 13.97 -9.18
C ASP A 36 18.08 13.15 -7.96
N LEU A 37 17.38 13.82 -7.04
CA LEU A 37 16.80 13.21 -5.86
C LEU A 37 15.39 12.63 -6.11
N ASN A 38 14.82 12.76 -7.32
CA ASN A 38 13.45 12.32 -7.59
C ASN A 38 13.23 10.86 -7.20
N LEU A 39 14.13 9.96 -7.60
CA LEU A 39 14.00 8.54 -7.28
C LEU A 39 13.98 8.28 -5.77
N LEU A 40 14.74 9.07 -4.99
CA LEU A 40 14.78 8.97 -3.52
C LEU A 40 13.50 9.52 -2.89
N TRP A 41 12.96 10.62 -3.41
CA TRP A 41 11.67 11.17 -2.97
C TRP A 41 10.51 10.21 -3.22
N TRP A 42 10.47 9.61 -4.41
CA TRP A 42 9.45 8.61 -4.74
C TRP A 42 9.62 7.32 -3.94
N SER A 43 10.87 6.91 -3.67
CA SER A 43 11.15 5.80 -2.76
C SER A 43 10.64 6.08 -1.34
N LEU A 44 10.86 7.29 -0.83
CA LEU A 44 10.37 7.70 0.49
C LEU A 44 8.84 7.73 0.53
N SER A 45 8.21 8.35 -0.48
CA SER A 45 6.75 8.47 -0.57
C SER A 45 6.07 7.10 -0.62
N LEU A 46 6.50 6.22 -1.52
CA LEU A 46 5.97 4.86 -1.62
C LEU A 46 6.22 4.06 -0.34
N GLY A 47 7.43 4.16 0.22
CA GLY A 47 7.81 3.44 1.43
C GLY A 47 7.00 3.88 2.64
N ALA A 48 6.94 5.17 2.93
CA ALA A 48 6.20 5.69 4.07
C ALA A 48 4.70 5.42 3.96
N CYS A 49 4.09 5.74 2.81
CA CYS A 49 2.65 5.58 2.60
C CYS A 49 2.19 4.11 2.69
N LEU A 50 2.94 3.19 2.10
CA LEU A 50 2.58 1.76 2.12
C LEU A 50 3.00 1.09 3.44
N GLY A 51 4.10 1.55 4.04
CA GLY A 51 4.62 1.06 5.31
C GLY A 51 3.67 1.25 6.47
N GLY A 52 3.06 2.45 6.59
CA GLY A 52 2.09 2.77 7.66
C GLY A 52 0.89 1.83 7.73
N ASN A 53 0.58 1.12 6.65
CA ASN A 53 -0.49 0.12 6.61
C ASN A 53 -0.10 -1.20 7.29
N GLY A 54 1.17 -1.43 7.59
CA GLY A 54 1.67 -2.69 8.13
C GLY A 54 1.25 -2.98 9.57
N THR A 55 0.86 -1.97 10.36
CA THR A 55 0.44 -2.15 11.75
C THR A 55 -0.70 -1.20 12.15
N ILE A 56 -1.34 -1.48 13.29
CA ILE A 56 -2.40 -0.61 13.85
C ILE A 56 -1.84 0.79 14.18
N ILE A 57 -0.62 0.88 14.69
CA ILE A 57 -0.03 2.15 15.16
C ILE A 57 0.69 2.93 14.06
N GLY A 58 1.00 2.30 12.93
CA GLY A 58 1.73 2.91 11.82
C GLY A 58 0.99 4.05 11.13
N ALA A 59 -0.34 4.14 11.30
CA ALA A 59 -1.12 5.26 10.81
C ALA A 59 -2.26 5.60 11.78
N SER A 60 -2.47 6.89 12.01
CA SER A 60 -3.60 7.39 12.81
C SER A 60 -4.96 6.84 12.35
N ALA A 61 -5.17 6.67 11.04
CA ALA A 61 -6.40 6.09 10.48
C ALA A 61 -6.66 4.65 10.95
N ASN A 62 -5.62 3.83 11.08
CA ASN A 62 -5.75 2.43 11.51
C ASN A 62 -6.23 2.37 12.98
N VAL A 63 -5.65 3.20 13.85
CA VAL A 63 -6.08 3.33 15.25
C VAL A 63 -7.54 3.78 15.34
N VAL A 64 -7.94 4.75 14.52
CA VAL A 64 -9.33 5.25 14.49
C VAL A 64 -10.31 4.15 14.07
N VAL A 65 -9.98 3.38 13.03
CA VAL A 65 -10.82 2.25 12.57
C VAL A 65 -10.96 1.18 13.64
N VAL A 66 -9.87 0.80 14.30
CA VAL A 66 -9.90 -0.18 15.40
C VAL A 66 -10.74 0.34 16.57
N GLY A 67 -10.56 1.61 16.96
CA GLY A 67 -11.38 2.23 18.01
C GLY A 67 -12.87 2.32 17.66
N MET A 68 -13.20 2.51 16.38
CA MET A 68 -14.60 2.46 15.91
C MET A 68 -15.16 1.03 15.93
N ALA A 69 -14.35 0.02 15.59
CA ALA A 69 -14.75 -1.38 15.64
C ALA A 69 -15.02 -1.83 17.09
N GLU A 70 -14.17 -1.42 18.04
CA GLU A 70 -14.34 -1.72 19.46
C GLU A 70 -15.65 -1.16 20.02
N LYS A 71 -16.03 0.06 19.61
CA LYS A 71 -17.33 0.67 19.96
C LYS A 71 -18.53 -0.13 19.47
N ARG A 72 -18.37 -0.96 18.45
CA ARG A 72 -19.41 -1.86 17.90
C ARG A 72 -19.31 -3.28 18.45
N GLY A 73 -18.47 -3.52 19.46
CA GLY A 73 -18.27 -4.82 20.08
C GLY A 73 -17.29 -5.73 19.35
N VAL A 74 -16.62 -5.27 18.29
CA VAL A 74 -15.59 -6.05 17.57
C VAL A 74 -14.22 -5.63 18.09
N ARG A 75 -13.56 -6.50 18.85
CA ARG A 75 -12.19 -6.26 19.31
C ARG A 75 -11.19 -6.77 18.27
N ILE A 76 -10.27 -5.91 17.87
CA ILE A 76 -9.17 -6.25 16.96
C ILE A 76 -7.87 -6.06 17.75
N THR A 77 -7.17 -7.16 18.04
CA THR A 77 -5.89 -7.07 18.73
C THR A 77 -4.77 -6.63 17.79
N PHE A 78 -3.71 -6.06 18.36
CA PHE A 78 -2.51 -5.69 17.60
C PHE A 78 -1.94 -6.85 16.78
N ILE A 79 -1.87 -8.04 17.38
CA ILE A 79 -1.28 -9.22 16.73
C ILE A 79 -2.18 -9.73 15.59
N GLU A 80 -3.51 -9.70 15.75
CA GLU A 80 -4.44 -10.10 14.69
C GLU A 80 -4.32 -9.20 13.47
N PHE A 81 -4.30 -7.88 13.69
CA PHE A 81 -4.09 -6.93 12.61
C PHE A 81 -2.71 -7.11 11.97
N LEU A 82 -1.65 -7.23 12.79
CA LEU A 82 -0.28 -7.39 12.30
C LEU A 82 -0.13 -8.63 11.42
N LYS A 83 -0.67 -9.77 11.83
CA LYS A 83 -0.58 -11.04 11.07
C LYS A 83 -1.18 -10.93 9.67
N LEU A 84 -2.19 -10.09 9.48
CA LEU A 84 -2.84 -9.89 8.19
C LEU A 84 -2.21 -8.73 7.40
N ALA A 85 -2.05 -7.58 8.06
CA ALA A 85 -1.64 -6.34 7.42
C ALA A 85 -0.14 -6.31 7.10
N PHE A 86 0.71 -6.92 7.93
CA PHE A 86 2.16 -6.89 7.73
C PHE A 86 2.60 -7.66 6.46
N PRO A 87 2.12 -8.90 6.20
CA PRO A 87 2.40 -9.57 4.93
C PRO A 87 1.86 -8.81 3.71
N LEU A 88 0.67 -8.20 3.82
CA LEU A 88 0.08 -7.39 2.73
C LEU A 88 0.91 -6.13 2.45
N MET A 89 1.43 -5.49 3.50
CA MET A 89 2.36 -4.39 3.38
C MET A 89 3.64 -4.83 2.65
N LEU A 90 4.25 -5.95 3.05
CA LEU A 90 5.44 -6.49 2.38
C LEU A 90 5.20 -6.76 0.89
N MET A 91 4.06 -7.37 0.54
CA MET A 91 3.69 -7.58 -0.87
C MET A 91 3.61 -6.26 -1.63
N SER A 92 3.02 -5.22 -1.03
CA SER A 92 2.92 -3.88 -1.62
C SER A 92 4.30 -3.27 -1.84
N ILE A 93 5.23 -3.42 -0.89
CA ILE A 93 6.60 -2.93 -1.00
C ILE A 93 7.41 -3.67 -2.08
N VAL A 94 7.20 -4.98 -2.24
CA VAL A 94 7.82 -5.74 -3.34
C VAL A 94 7.34 -5.22 -4.70
N ILE A 95 6.04 -4.96 -4.84
CA ILE A 95 5.48 -4.36 -6.07
C ILE A 95 6.07 -2.97 -6.33
N SER A 96 6.16 -2.12 -5.29
CA SER A 96 6.79 -0.79 -5.40
C SER A 96 8.27 -0.86 -5.73
N THR A 97 8.98 -1.88 -5.22
CA THR A 97 10.39 -2.13 -5.59
C THR A 97 10.49 -2.41 -7.08
N GLY A 98 9.61 -3.27 -7.61
CA GLY A 98 9.53 -3.54 -9.05
C GLY A 98 9.26 -2.28 -9.88
N TYR A 99 8.32 -1.43 -9.45
CA TYR A 99 8.03 -0.15 -10.11
C TYR A 99 9.23 0.79 -10.14
N LEU A 100 9.93 0.96 -9.01
CA LEU A 100 11.10 1.84 -8.94
C LEU A 100 12.28 1.29 -9.76
N LEU A 101 12.44 -0.03 -9.85
CA LEU A 101 13.43 -0.64 -10.74
C LEU A 101 13.07 -0.38 -12.21
N LEU A 102 11.81 -0.56 -12.60
CA LEU A 102 11.35 -0.25 -13.96
C LEU A 102 11.57 1.22 -14.31
N TRP A 103 11.28 2.13 -13.38
CA TRP A 103 11.60 3.56 -13.54
C TRP A 103 13.10 3.74 -13.73
N TYR A 104 13.92 3.19 -12.84
CA TYR A 104 15.37 3.34 -12.92
C TYR A 104 15.95 2.89 -14.28
N PHE A 105 15.45 1.79 -14.86
CA PHE A 105 15.96 1.25 -16.12
C PHE A 105 15.35 1.88 -17.39
N LEU A 106 14.03 2.12 -17.43
CA LEU A 106 13.35 2.59 -18.65
C LEU A 106 13.06 4.10 -18.62
N GLY A 107 13.17 4.74 -17.47
CA GLY A 107 12.72 6.12 -17.23
C GLY A 107 11.28 6.20 -16.71
N HIS A 108 10.90 7.38 -16.24
CA HIS A 108 9.62 7.62 -15.53
C HIS A 108 8.37 7.38 -16.41
N LEU A 109 8.36 7.89 -17.65
CA LEU A 109 7.22 7.77 -18.58
C LEU A 109 6.86 6.31 -18.92
N PRO A 110 7.80 5.48 -19.42
CA PRO A 110 7.48 4.10 -19.78
C PRO A 110 7.15 3.25 -18.56
N ALA A 111 7.79 3.50 -17.40
CA ALA A 111 7.43 2.80 -16.16
C ALA A 111 5.99 3.12 -15.73
N ALA A 112 5.58 4.39 -15.80
CA ALA A 112 4.20 4.79 -15.52
C ALA A 112 3.22 4.18 -16.54
N GLY A 113 3.56 4.18 -17.84
CA GLY A 113 2.73 3.59 -18.88
C GLY A 113 2.51 2.08 -18.72
N ILE A 114 3.58 1.33 -18.45
CA ILE A 114 3.52 -0.13 -18.24
C ILE A 114 2.71 -0.45 -16.99
N THR A 115 2.95 0.25 -15.88
CA THR A 115 2.22 -0.01 -14.63
C THR A 115 0.74 0.34 -14.73
N LEU A 116 0.39 1.45 -15.38
CA LEU A 116 -1.00 1.78 -15.68
C LEU A 116 -1.65 0.75 -16.60
N GLY A 117 -0.95 0.31 -17.65
CA GLY A 117 -1.43 -0.72 -18.56
C GLY A 117 -1.73 -2.05 -17.85
N ILE A 118 -0.79 -2.53 -17.04
CA ILE A 118 -0.97 -3.74 -16.22
C ILE A 118 -2.15 -3.57 -15.26
N GLY A 119 -2.27 -2.42 -14.60
CA GLY A 119 -3.39 -2.13 -13.68
C GLY A 119 -4.75 -2.18 -14.38
N ILE A 120 -4.87 -1.59 -15.58
CA ILE A 120 -6.09 -1.62 -16.38
C ILE A 120 -6.42 -3.05 -16.81
N VAL A 121 -5.43 -3.80 -17.30
CA VAL A 121 -5.61 -5.20 -17.72
C VAL A 121 -6.10 -6.04 -16.54
N LEU A 122 -5.44 -5.96 -15.39
CA LEU A 122 -5.84 -6.68 -14.19
C LEU A 122 -7.26 -6.30 -13.73
N ALA A 123 -7.64 -5.02 -13.80
CA ALA A 123 -8.97 -4.56 -13.43
C ALA A 123 -10.05 -5.11 -14.37
N VAL A 124 -9.80 -5.11 -15.69
CA VAL A 124 -10.72 -5.68 -16.69
C VAL A 124 -10.83 -7.19 -16.52
N LEU A 125 -9.70 -7.88 -16.32
CA LEU A 125 -9.65 -9.33 -16.14
C LEU A 125 -10.39 -9.75 -14.86
N SER A 126 -10.19 -9.00 -13.76
CA SER A 126 -10.89 -9.23 -12.49
C SER A 126 -12.40 -9.06 -12.62
N LYS A 127 -12.87 -8.02 -13.33
CA LYS A 127 -14.30 -7.84 -13.62
C LYS A 127 -14.86 -8.98 -14.47
N ALA A 128 -14.13 -9.41 -15.49
CA ALA A 128 -14.53 -10.54 -16.35
C ALA A 128 -14.61 -11.85 -15.56
N LEU A 129 -13.59 -12.16 -14.73
CA LEU A 129 -13.58 -13.35 -13.87
C LEU A 129 -14.71 -13.34 -12.84
N ASN A 130 -14.95 -12.20 -12.18
CA ASN A 130 -16.05 -12.09 -11.20
C ASN A 130 -17.42 -12.27 -11.87
N GLY A 131 -17.61 -11.75 -13.08
CA GLY A 131 -18.82 -11.96 -13.87
C GLY A 131 -19.04 -13.43 -14.26
N LEU A 132 -17.95 -14.19 -14.46
CA LEU A 132 -17.98 -15.62 -14.78
C LEU A 132 -18.18 -16.51 -13.54
N LEU A 133 -17.55 -16.19 -12.41
CA LEU A 133 -17.57 -16.99 -11.18
C LEU A 133 -18.82 -16.76 -10.31
N LEU A 134 -19.44 -15.56 -10.35
CA LEU A 134 -20.60 -15.22 -9.52
C LEU A 134 -21.96 -15.47 -10.17
N LYS A 135 -22.02 -16.23 -11.27
CA LYS A 135 -23.28 -16.75 -11.82
C LYS A 135 -23.85 -17.84 -10.89
N LYS A 136 -24.34 -17.46 -9.70
CA LYS A 136 -25.17 -18.36 -8.88
C LYS A 136 -26.53 -18.55 -9.58
N PRO A 137 -27.06 -19.77 -9.68
CA PRO A 137 -28.43 -19.98 -10.16
C PRO A 137 -29.41 -19.27 -9.21
N LYS A 138 -30.35 -18.49 -9.76
CA LYS A 138 -31.48 -17.91 -9.02
C LYS A 138 -32.15 -19.05 -8.25
N LYS A 139 -32.13 -19.01 -6.91
CA LYS A 139 -33.08 -19.79 -6.12
C LYS A 139 -34.45 -19.20 -6.39
N GLU A 140 -35.30 -19.95 -7.09
CA GLU A 140 -36.74 -19.69 -7.14
C GLU A 140 -37.26 -19.73 -5.70
N VAL A 141 -37.73 -18.58 -5.22
CA VAL A 141 -38.52 -18.51 -3.99
C VAL A 141 -39.95 -18.80 -4.41
N SER A 142 -40.43 -20.01 -4.10
CA SER A 142 -41.84 -20.37 -4.19
C SER A 142 -42.66 -19.42 -3.30
N PRO A 143 -43.79 -18.87 -3.80
CA PRO A 143 -44.70 -18.14 -2.94
C PRO A 143 -45.32 -19.13 -1.95
N LEU A 144 -45.06 -18.94 -0.67
CA LEU A 144 -45.83 -19.55 0.40
C LEU A 144 -47.18 -18.81 0.48
N GLU A 145 -48.20 -19.37 -0.15
CA GLU A 145 -49.61 -19.20 0.26
C GLU A 145 -49.84 -20.07 1.52
N PRO A 146 -50.68 -19.62 2.47
CA PRO A 146 -52.14 -19.72 2.31
C PRO A 146 -52.89 -18.39 2.39
#